data_AF-A0A0U3A205-F1
#
_entry.id   AF-A0A0U3A205-F1
#
_cell.length_a   1.000
_cell.length_b   1.000
_cell.length_c   1.000
_cell.angle_alpha   90.00
_cell.angle_beta   90.00
_cell.angle_gamma   90.00
#
_symmetry.space_group_name_H-M   'P 1'
#
loop_
_entity.id
_entity.type
_entity.pdbx_description
1 polymer ?
#
loop_
_entity_poly.entity_id
_entity_poly.type
_entity_poly.pdbx_seq_one_letter_code
_entity_poly.pdbx_strand_id
1 'polypeptide(L)'
;LIIFTSGTTAHPKAVIHSRNTLGTGLGDFAAHVGFVEGERVLTDQLMVGIPALISGAHWMLPPAGLDPGASPARYLDLLPGADVLFAVPGRSRSTQSAAAAKTADGNRSRPRIGP
;
A
#
# COMPACT_ATOMS: atom_id res chain seq x y z
N LEU A 1 -8.36 13.82 14.14
CA LEU A 1 -8.73 13.10 12.90
C LEU A 1 -10.14 12.58 13.06
N ILE A 2 -11.00 12.78 12.06
CA ILE A 2 -12.38 12.29 12.06
C ILE A 2 -12.53 11.39 10.84
N ILE A 3 -12.93 10.13 11.05
CA ILE A 3 -13.13 9.14 9.99
C ILE A 3 -14.60 8.70 10.02
N PHE A 4 -15.32 8.93 8.93
CA PHE A 4 -16.66 8.38 8.76
C PHE A 4 -16.58 6.92 8.32
N THR A 5 -17.38 6.08 8.95
CA THR A 5 -17.49 4.65 8.66
C THR A 5 -18.95 4.32 8.36
N SER A 6 -19.19 3.29 7.55
CA SER A 6 -20.55 2.97 7.06
C SER A 6 -21.56 2.70 8.18
N GLY A 7 -21.11 2.27 9.36
CA GLY A 7 -21.99 1.92 10.49
C GLY A 7 -22.92 0.75 10.16
N THR A 8 -23.72 0.33 11.14
CA THR A 8 -24.78 -0.69 10.97
C THR A 8 -26.18 -0.08 10.83
N THR A 9 -26.24 1.25 10.84
CA THR A 9 -27.47 2.05 10.72
C THR A 9 -27.42 2.86 9.44
N ALA A 10 -28.56 3.40 9.00
CA ALA A 10 -28.64 4.23 7.79
C ALA A 10 -27.80 5.54 7.83
N HIS A 11 -27.25 5.89 9.00
CA HIS A 11 -26.39 7.06 9.19
C HIS A 11 -24.95 6.63 9.45
N PRO A 12 -23.98 7.10 8.64
CA PRO A 12 -22.56 6.88 8.90
C PRO A 12 -22.16 7.38 10.28
N LYS A 13 -21.32 6.61 10.98
CA LYS A 13 -20.78 6.99 12.28
C LYS A 13 -19.36 7.53 12.14
N ALA A 14 -19.03 8.55 12.93
CA ALA A 14 -17.70 9.13 12.97
C ALA A 14 -16.86 8.53 14.10
N VAL A 15 -15.64 8.09 13.76
CA VAL A 15 -14.59 7.78 14.73
C VAL A 15 -13.72 9.02 14.88
N ILE A 16 -13.54 9.46 16.13
CA ILE A 16 -12.77 10.67 16.44
C ILE A 16 -11.49 10.25 17.17
N HIS A 17 -10.35 10.57 16.58
CA HIS A 17 -9.06 10.48 17.26
C HIS A 17 -8.58 11.87 17.66
N SER A 18 -8.23 12.02 18.93
CA SER A 18 -7.49 13.19 19.41
C SER A 18 -6.05 13.10 18.91
N ARG A 19 -5.31 14.22 18.94
CA ARG A 19 -3.88 14.22 18.61
C ARG A 19 -3.11 13.22 19.48
N ASN A 20 -3.45 13.14 20.77
CA ASN A 20 -2.76 12.26 21.71
C ASN A 20 -3.01 10.79 21.38
N THR A 21 -4.27 10.38 21.25
CA THR A 21 -4.59 8.96 20.98
C THR A 21 -4.11 8.52 19.60
N LEU A 22 -4.17 9.41 18.61
CA LEU A 22 -3.62 9.14 17.29
C LEU A 22 -2.09 9.01 17.33
N GLY A 23 -1.41 9.96 17.98
CA GLY A 23 0.05 9.95 18.07
C GLY A 23 0.59 8.70 18.78
N THR A 24 -0.02 8.31 19.91
CA THR A 24 0.35 7.08 20.62
C THR A 24 0.15 5.85 19.73
N GLY A 25 -1.02 5.69 19.11
CA GLY A 25 -1.28 4.52 18.27
C GLY A 25 -0.37 4.42 17.04
N LEU A 26 -0.02 5.55 16.42
CA LEU A 26 0.91 5.58 15.28
C LEU A 26 2.36 5.30 15.70
N GLY A 27 2.78 5.81 16.87
CA GLY A 27 4.09 5.51 17.45
C GLY A 27 4.23 4.03 17.82
N ASP A 28 3.20 3.46 18.45
CA ASP A 28 3.16 2.03 18.79
C ASP A 28 3.22 1.16 17.53
N PHE A 29 2.47 1.52 16.48
CA PHE A 29 2.52 0.80 15.21
C PHE A 29 3.92 0.87 14.56
N ALA A 30 4.54 2.06 14.53
CA ALA A 30 5.89 2.23 13.99
C ALA A 30 6.92 1.36 14.71
N ALA A 31 6.82 1.26 16.04
CA ALA A 31 7.73 0.46 16.87
C ALA A 31 7.59 -1.06 16.63
N HIS A 32 6.40 -1.54 16.27
CA HIS A 32 6.14 -2.99 16.13
C HIS A 32 6.24 -3.50 14.69
N VAL A 33 5.93 -2.67 13.68
CA VAL A 33 6.02 -3.10 12.27
C VAL A 33 7.46 -3.19 11.80
N GLY A 34 8.35 -2.36 12.36
CA GLY A 34 9.79 -2.46 12.10
C GLY A 34 10.20 -1.99 10.70
N PHE A 35 9.61 -0.88 10.21
CA PHE A 35 10.14 -0.20 9.04
C PHE A 35 11.60 0.21 9.27
N VAL A 36 12.42 0.12 8.22
CA VAL A 36 13.83 0.48 8.25
C VAL A 36 14.01 1.89 7.68
N GLU A 37 14.93 2.65 8.26
CA GLU A 37 15.30 3.98 7.78
C GLU A 37 15.68 3.94 6.30
N GLY A 38 15.14 4.87 5.51
CA GLY A 38 15.36 4.96 4.07
C GLY A 38 14.53 4.01 3.19
N GLU A 39 13.77 3.06 3.75
CA GLU A 39 12.87 2.21 2.95
C GLU A 39 11.80 3.03 2.23
N ARG A 40 11.44 2.64 1.00
CA ARG A 40 10.36 3.26 0.24
C ARG A 40 9.09 2.42 0.36
N VAL A 41 8.17 2.89 1.19
CA VAL A 41 6.90 2.23 1.50
C VAL A 41 5.79 2.74 0.57
N LEU A 42 5.34 1.91 -0.36
CA LEU A 42 4.22 2.20 -1.26
C LEU A 42 2.89 1.88 -0.60
N THR A 43 2.06 2.90 -0.36
CA THR A 43 0.70 2.72 0.15
C THR A 43 -0.15 3.99 -0.01
N ASP A 44 -1.46 3.83 -0.13
CA ASP A 44 -2.44 4.92 -0.03
C ASP A 44 -3.02 5.06 1.39
N GLN A 45 -2.63 4.18 2.33
CA GLN A 45 -3.17 4.13 3.67
C GLN A 45 -2.40 5.04 4.63
N LEU A 46 -3.04 6.12 5.10
CA LEU A 46 -2.45 7.06 6.07
C LEU A 46 -1.93 6.37 7.34
N MET A 47 -2.68 5.38 7.83
CA MET A 47 -2.32 4.61 9.05
C MET A 47 -1.08 3.72 8.88
N VAL A 48 -0.51 3.65 7.67
CA VAL A 48 0.75 2.95 7.37
C VAL A 48 1.82 3.93 6.90
N GLY A 49 1.43 4.93 6.10
CA GLY A 49 2.33 5.97 5.62
C GLY A 49 2.90 6.85 6.73
N ILE A 50 2.09 7.26 7.72
CA ILE A 50 2.60 8.07 8.83
C ILE A 50 3.58 7.29 9.71
N PRO A 51 3.31 6.04 10.11
CA PRO A 51 4.29 5.26 10.85
C PRO A 51 5.59 5.01 10.08
N ALA A 52 5.54 4.83 8.75
CA ALA A 52 6.74 4.75 7.93
C ALA A 52 7.60 6.02 8.08
N LEU A 53 6.97 7.21 8.00
CA LEU A 53 7.66 8.48 8.22
C LEU A 53 8.23 8.61 9.65
N ILE A 54 7.50 8.16 10.68
CA ILE A 54 7.98 8.15 12.07
C ILE A 54 9.25 7.30 12.20
N SER A 55 9.33 6.16 11.49
CA SER A 55 10.48 5.26 11.48
C SER A 55 11.65 5.74 10.59
N GLY A 56 11.56 6.89 9.94
CA GLY A 56 12.60 7.39 9.02
C GLY A 56 12.55 6.79 7.61
N ALA A 57 11.50 6.07 7.26
CA ALA A 57 11.26 5.57 5.92
C ALA A 57 10.59 6.66 5.04
N HIS A 58 10.59 6.44 3.72
CA HIS A 58 9.91 7.26 2.74
C HIS A 58 8.52 6.71 2.42
N TRP A 59 7.49 7.53 2.60
CA TRP A 59 6.14 7.19 2.15
C TRP A 59 5.95 7.56 0.68
N MET A 60 5.78 6.55 -0.17
CA MET A 60 5.40 6.72 -1.56
C MET A 60 3.88 6.63 -1.71
N LEU A 61 3.25 7.76 -2.04
CA LEU A 61 1.83 7.79 -2.38
C LEU A 61 1.64 7.42 -3.85
N PRO A 62 0.76 6.47 -4.18
CA PRO A 62 0.37 6.25 -5.56
C PRO A 62 -0.36 7.49 -6.13
N PRO A 63 -0.30 7.72 -7.46
CA PRO A 63 -1.09 8.76 -8.10
C PRO A 63 -2.57 8.68 -7.74
N ALA A 64 -3.22 9.83 -7.58
CA ALA A 64 -4.63 9.90 -7.22
C ALA A 64 -5.51 9.08 -8.20
N GLY A 65 -6.39 8.25 -7.66
CA GLY A 65 -7.28 7.39 -8.45
C GLY A 65 -6.63 6.10 -8.99
N LEU A 66 -5.33 5.87 -8.75
CA LEU A 66 -4.68 4.62 -9.12
C LEU A 66 -4.99 3.52 -8.11
N ASP A 67 -6.07 2.77 -8.36
CA ASP A 67 -6.51 1.67 -7.53
C ASP A 67 -5.88 0.33 -7.97
N PRO A 68 -5.20 -0.43 -7.09
CA PRO A 68 -4.58 -1.71 -7.43
C PRO A 68 -5.59 -2.83 -7.78
N GLY A 69 -6.84 -2.71 -7.35
CA GLY A 69 -7.97 -3.53 -7.77
C GLY A 69 -8.46 -3.21 -9.17
N ALA A 70 -8.60 -1.92 -9.50
CA ALA A 70 -9.16 -1.47 -10.78
C ALA A 70 -8.12 -1.43 -11.93
N SER A 71 -6.86 -1.11 -11.64
CA SER A 71 -5.79 -0.95 -12.63
C SER A 71 -4.48 -1.61 -12.17
N PRO A 72 -4.49 -2.93 -11.92
CA PRO A 72 -3.34 -3.63 -11.36
C PRO A 72 -2.08 -3.50 -12.21
N ALA A 73 -2.18 -3.55 -13.54
CA ALA A 73 -1.01 -3.45 -14.43
C ALA A 73 -0.27 -2.11 -14.28
N ARG A 74 -0.99 -0.99 -14.23
CA ARG A 74 -0.42 0.34 -14.01
C ARG A 74 0.15 0.48 -12.59
N TYR A 75 -0.47 -0.18 -11.61
CA TYR A 75 0.03 -0.21 -10.24
C TYR A 75 1.37 -0.96 -10.13
N LEU A 76 1.56 -2.03 -10.91
CA LEU A 76 2.81 -2.79 -10.94
C LEU A 76 4.00 -1.95 -11.43
N ASP A 77 3.76 -0.92 -12.24
CA ASP A 77 4.84 -0.05 -12.74
C ASP A 77 5.44 0.84 -11.62
N LEU A 78 4.77 0.95 -10.46
CA LEU A 78 5.30 1.62 -9.28
C LEU A 78 6.23 0.73 -8.43
N LEU A 79 6.10 -0.60 -8.53
CA LEU A 79 6.83 -1.54 -7.68
C LEU A 79 8.35 -1.47 -7.79
N PRO A 80 8.98 -1.23 -8.96
CA PRO A 80 10.43 -1.10 -9.04
C PRO A 80 11.00 0.03 -8.16
N GLY A 81 10.17 1.02 -7.80
CA GLY A 81 10.53 2.11 -6.90
C GLY A 81 10.25 1.81 -5.43
N ALA A 82 9.64 0.67 -5.09
CA ALA A 82 9.19 0.35 -3.73
C ALA A 82 10.04 -0.76 -3.12
N ASP A 83 10.38 -0.59 -1.84
CA ASP A 83 11.04 -1.63 -1.05
C ASP A 83 9.98 -2.41 -0.25
N VAL A 84 8.89 -1.74 0.15
CA VAL A 84 7.76 -2.34 0.88
C VAL A 84 6.44 -1.93 0.25
N LEU A 85 5.51 -2.88 0.08
CA LEU A 85 4.13 -2.64 -0.34
C LEU A 85 3.16 -3.03 0.77
N PHE A 86 2.26 -2.12 1.13
CA PHE A 86 1.10 -2.45 1.97
C PHE A 86 -0.17 -2.40 1.13
N ALA A 87 -0.82 -3.55 0.97
CA ALA A 87 -2.05 -3.70 0.19
C ALA A 87 -3.14 -4.46 0.96
N VAL A 88 -4.39 -4.03 0.81
CA VAL A 88 -5.56 -4.74 1.36
C VAL A 88 -5.71 -6.09 0.65
N PRO A 89 -5.98 -7.22 1.36
CA PRO A 89 -6.01 -8.55 0.76
C PRO A 89 -6.86 -8.67 -0.51
N GLY A 90 -8.06 -8.05 -0.55
CA GLY A 90 -8.93 -8.05 -1.73
C GLY A 90 -8.28 -7.41 -2.97
N ARG A 91 -7.43 -6.39 -2.78
CA ARG A 91 -6.67 -5.71 -3.84
C ARG A 91 -5.29 -6.35 -4.09
N SER A 92 -4.77 -7.11 -3.12
CA SER A 92 -3.50 -7.84 -3.29
C SER A 92 -3.61 -8.99 -4.30
N ARG A 93 -4.80 -9.57 -4.46
CA ARG A 93 -5.03 -10.69 -5.38
C ARG A 93 -4.97 -10.24 -6.85
N SER A 94 -5.56 -9.08 -7.17
CA SER A 94 -5.53 -8.53 -8.53
C SER A 94 -4.11 -8.15 -8.95
N THR A 95 -3.34 -7.55 -8.05
CA THR A 95 -1.94 -7.19 -8.28
C THR A 95 -1.04 -8.41 -8.46
N GLN A 96 -1.18 -9.44 -7.62
CA GLN A 96 -0.45 -10.71 -7.79
C GLN A 96 -0.80 -11.42 -9.10
N SER A 97 -2.08 -11.48 -9.47
CA SER A 97 -2.53 -12.08 -10.74
C SER A 97 -1.94 -11.34 -11.95
N ALA A 98 -1.97 -10.00 -11.93
CA ALA A 98 -1.36 -9.20 -12.99
C ALA A 98 0.16 -9.37 -13.04
N ALA A 99 0.84 -9.52 -11.90
CA ALA A 99 2.28 -9.75 -11.85
C ALA A 99 2.66 -11.09 -12.47
N ALA A 100 1.89 -12.15 -12.18
CA ALA A 100 2.06 -13.46 -12.80
C ALA A 100 1.86 -13.38 -14.33
N ALA A 101 0.82 -12.68 -14.80
CA ALA A 101 0.56 -12.49 -16.23
C ALA A 101 1.69 -11.71 -16.93
N LYS A 102 2.18 -10.61 -16.34
CA LYS A 102 3.29 -9.82 -16.88
C LYS A 102 4.58 -10.64 -16.99
N THR A 103 4.84 -11.49 -16.00
CA THR A 103 6.00 -12.39 -15.98
C THR A 103 5.91 -13.43 -17.11
N ALA A 104 4.73 -14.02 -17.32
CA ALA A 104 4.49 -14.99 -18.39
C ALA A 104 4.61 -14.37 -19.80
N ASP A 105 4.22 -13.11 -19.96
CA ASP A 105 4.33 -12.38 -21.23
C ASP A 105 5.78 -11.97 -21.56
N GLY A 106 6.51 -11.49 -20.55
CA GLY A 106 7.95 -11.20 -20.69
C GLY A 106 8.79 -12.44 -21.03
N ASN A 107 8.42 -13.61 -20.51
CA ASN A 107 9.09 -14.87 -20.84
C ASN A 107 8.78 -15.33 -22.28
N ARG A 108 7.56 -15.10 -22.78
CA ARG A 108 7.19 -15.40 -24.18
C ARG A 108 7.89 -14.49 -25.19
N SER A 109 8.23 -13.28 -24.78
CA SER A 109 8.88 -12.27 -25.64
C SER A 109 10.40 -12.43 -25.72
N ARG A 110 11.01 -13.29 -24.89
CA ARG A 110 12.44 -13.61 -24.98
C ARG A 110 12.68 -14.64 -26.11
N PRO A 111 13.57 -14.38 -27.08
CA PRO A 111 13.90 -15.37 -28.09
C PRO A 111 14.46 -16.61 -27.40
N ARG A 112 13.90 -17.79 -27.71
CA ARG A 112 14.48 -19.07 -27.29
C ARG A 112 15.80 -19.23 -28.04
N ILE A 113 16.90 -18.90 -27.38
CA ILE A 113 18.22 -19.27 -27.86
C ILE A 113 18.35 -20.77 -27.56
N GLY A 114 18.00 -21.59 -28.56
CA GLY A 114 18.25 -23.03 -28.55
C GLY A 114 19.72 -23.33 -28.86
N PRO A 115 20.20 -24.56 -28.55
CA PRO A 115 21.59 -24.97 -28.73
C PRO A 115 22.03 -24.99 -30.20
#